data_AF-A0AA37BJ94-F1
#
_entry.id   AF-A0AA37BJ94-F1
#
_cell.length_a   1.000
_cell.length_b   1.000
_cell.length_c   1.000
_cell.angle_alpha   90.00
_cell.angle_beta   90.00
_cell.angle_gamma   90.00
#
_symmetry.space_group_name_H-M   'P 1'
#
loop_
_entity.id
_entity.type
_entity.pdbx_description
1 polymer ?
#
loop_
_entity_poly.entity_id
_entity_poly.type
_entity_poly.pdbx_seq_one_letter_code
_entity_poly.pdbx_strand_id
1 'polypeptide(L)'
;MAADRVFALVREPDARVPVLTVTEAGGARRVLFDPGTVPGDGHHAIDWYVPSPDGRHVACAVSASGSENGSIHVIDADSGALRESIPPTTRFAFLSRLEDGRSFVYHRYPEQHLLDSRSHHLSADPAQDAVVLARGLNPHIELTPRDRPFLVVPPHGEWMLAIVWTSATCTPAPCTRPRGTGR
;
A
#
# COMPACT_ATOMS: atom_id res chain seq x y z
N MET A 1 9.91 -13.99 -2.48
CA MET A 1 11.06 -14.21 -3.40
C MET A 1 10.74 -13.51 -4.70
N ALA A 2 11.75 -12.97 -5.38
CA ALA A 2 11.63 -12.43 -6.73
C ALA A 2 12.94 -12.66 -7.46
N ALA A 3 12.86 -13.11 -8.72
CA ALA A 3 13.98 -13.74 -9.41
C ALA A 3 14.67 -14.78 -8.48
N ASP A 4 15.98 -14.64 -8.27
CA ASP A 4 16.83 -15.48 -7.43
C ASP A 4 17.09 -14.88 -6.03
N ARG A 5 16.32 -13.85 -5.63
CA ARG A 5 16.47 -13.12 -4.37
C ARG A 5 15.35 -13.40 -3.39
N VAL A 6 15.71 -13.45 -2.10
CA VAL A 6 14.76 -13.51 -0.99
C VAL A 6 14.73 -12.16 -0.29
N PHE A 7 13.58 -11.51 -0.30
CA PHE A 7 13.32 -10.30 0.48
C PHE A 7 12.54 -10.69 1.73
N ALA A 8 12.93 -10.14 2.88
CA ALA A 8 12.29 -10.45 4.15
C ALA A 8 12.39 -9.29 5.15
N LEU A 9 11.30 -9.03 5.86
CA LEU A 9 11.33 -8.22 7.08
C LEU A 9 11.93 -9.05 8.20
N VAL A 10 12.98 -8.52 8.82
CA VAL A 10 13.62 -9.17 9.96
C VAL A 10 13.76 -8.17 11.11
N ARG A 11 13.33 -8.62 12.28
CA ARG A 11 13.41 -7.86 13.52
C ARG A 11 14.31 -8.63 14.48
N GLU A 12 15.44 -8.02 14.82
CA GLU A 12 16.29 -8.52 15.89
C GLU A 12 15.57 -8.42 17.24
N PRO A 13 15.90 -9.26 18.25
CA PRO A 13 15.16 -9.33 19.51
C PRO A 13 14.95 -7.97 20.21
N ASP A 14 15.98 -7.11 20.18
CA ASP A 14 15.96 -5.80 20.84
C ASP A 14 15.56 -4.65 19.89
N ALA A 15 15.31 -4.94 18.61
CA ALA A 15 14.92 -3.93 17.64
C ALA A 15 13.43 -3.58 17.77
N ARG A 16 13.13 -2.27 17.82
CA ARG A 16 11.75 -1.77 17.93
C ARG A 16 10.90 -2.06 16.70
N VAL A 17 11.51 -2.03 15.51
CA VAL A 17 10.86 -2.23 14.21
C VAL A 17 11.72 -3.16 13.33
N PRO A 18 11.13 -3.94 12.42
CA PRO A 18 11.91 -4.74 11.47
C PRO A 18 12.62 -3.86 10.44
N VAL A 19 13.73 -4.37 9.92
CA VAL A 19 14.39 -3.86 8.71
C VAL A 19 14.06 -4.78 7.53
N LEU A 20 14.07 -4.25 6.31
CA LEU A 20 14.00 -5.07 5.12
C LEU A 20 15.40 -5.58 4.77
N THR A 21 15.52 -6.88 4.59
CA THR A 21 16.74 -7.55 4.15
C THR A 21 16.57 -8.20 2.79
N VAL A 22 17.68 -8.33 2.07
CA VAL A 22 17.79 -9.11 0.83
C VAL A 22 18.84 -10.19 1.01
N THR A 23 18.51 -11.40 0.58
CA THR A 23 19.41 -12.54 0.48
C THR A 23 19.57 -12.89 -0.99
N GLU A 24 20.80 -12.82 -1.49
CA GLU A 24 21.15 -13.20 -2.87
C GLU A 24 21.13 -14.72 -3.05
N ALA A 25 21.11 -15.21 -4.29
CA ALA A 25 21.08 -16.64 -4.61
C ALA A 25 22.21 -17.46 -3.94
N GLY A 26 23.37 -16.84 -3.74
CA GLY A 26 24.52 -17.44 -3.03
C GLY A 26 24.40 -17.47 -1.51
N GLY A 27 23.27 -17.03 -0.94
CA GLY A 27 23.01 -17.01 0.51
C GLY A 27 23.56 -15.78 1.25
N ALA A 28 24.27 -14.88 0.55
CA ALA A 28 24.75 -13.64 1.14
C ALA A 28 23.54 -12.74 1.48
N ARG A 29 23.42 -12.38 2.76
CA ARG A 29 22.32 -11.55 3.28
C ARG A 29 22.83 -10.19 3.73
N ARG A 30 22.07 -9.14 3.43
CA ARG A 30 22.32 -7.77 3.92
C ARG A 30 21.04 -7.02 4.21
N VAL A 31 21.14 -5.96 5.01
CA VAL A 31 20.08 -4.96 5.14
C VAL A 31 19.95 -4.22 3.81
N LEU A 32 18.73 -4.18 3.29
CA LEU A 32 18.39 -3.45 2.09
C LEU A 32 17.81 -2.08 2.43
N PHE A 33 16.94 -2.02 3.45
CA PHE A 33 16.29 -0.78 3.85
C PHE A 33 15.96 -0.80 5.34
N ASP A 34 16.41 0.23 6.05
CA ASP A 34 16.08 0.49 7.45
C ASP A 34 15.10 1.67 7.52
N PRO A 35 13.87 1.47 8.02
CA PRO A 35 12.90 2.55 8.11
C PRO A 35 13.35 3.69 9.03
N GLY A 36 14.28 3.44 9.96
CA GLY A 36 14.87 4.49 10.82
C GLY A 36 15.70 5.53 10.06
N THR A 37 16.02 5.29 8.79
CA THR A 37 16.70 6.26 7.92
C THR A 37 15.75 7.23 7.23
N VAL A 38 14.43 7.01 7.33
CA VAL A 38 13.43 7.92 6.76
C VAL A 38 13.41 9.22 7.58
N PRO A 39 13.51 10.40 6.95
CA PRO A 39 13.44 11.67 7.66
C PRO A 39 12.07 11.91 8.28
N GLY A 40 12.05 12.36 9.53
CA GLY A 40 10.82 12.68 10.25
C GLY A 40 10.98 12.47 11.76
N ASP A 41 9.99 12.95 12.51
CA ASP A 41 9.93 12.73 13.94
C ASP A 41 9.26 11.38 14.27
N GLY A 42 9.72 10.74 15.34
CA GLY A 42 9.19 9.48 15.82
C GLY A 42 9.80 8.26 15.13
N HIS A 43 9.17 7.10 15.32
CA HIS A 43 9.66 5.85 14.76
C HIS A 43 8.91 5.53 13.48
N HIS A 44 9.64 5.14 12.45
CA HIS A 44 9.09 4.67 11.20
C HIS A 44 9.04 3.14 11.18
N ALA A 45 7.98 2.57 10.60
CA ALA A 45 7.83 1.13 10.45
C ALA A 45 7.50 0.79 9.00
N ILE A 46 8.05 -0.32 8.51
CA ILE A 46 7.65 -0.87 7.21
C ILE A 46 6.35 -1.65 7.41
N ASP A 47 5.26 -1.17 6.82
CA ASP A 47 3.94 -1.82 6.92
C ASP A 47 3.88 -3.05 6.00
N TRP A 48 4.44 -2.93 4.80
CA TRP A 48 4.61 -4.00 3.82
C TRP A 48 5.65 -3.62 2.77
N TYR A 49 6.05 -4.62 1.98
CA TYR A 49 6.94 -4.44 0.84
C TYR A 49 6.53 -5.37 -0.30
N VAL A 50 6.83 -4.95 -1.54
CA VAL A 50 6.60 -5.74 -2.74
C VAL A 50 7.84 -5.65 -3.62
N PRO A 51 8.57 -6.74 -3.90
CA PRO A 51 9.64 -6.71 -4.89
C PRO A 51 9.07 -6.61 -6.32
N SER A 52 9.84 -6.07 -7.24
CA SER A 52 9.61 -6.16 -8.69
C SER A 52 9.83 -7.61 -9.15
N PRO A 53 9.20 -8.07 -10.25
CA PRO A 53 9.33 -9.46 -10.71
C PRO A 53 10.77 -9.84 -11.05
N ASP A 54 11.55 -8.88 -11.57
CA ASP A 54 12.97 -9.02 -11.88
C ASP A 54 13.90 -8.88 -10.65
N GLY A 55 13.36 -8.57 -9.48
CA GLY A 55 14.12 -8.44 -8.23
C GLY A 55 15.05 -7.22 -8.16
N ARG A 56 14.94 -6.26 -9.09
CA ARG A 56 15.83 -5.07 -9.15
C ARG A 56 15.39 -3.91 -8.27
N HIS A 57 14.10 -3.86 -7.95
CA HIS A 57 13.52 -2.82 -7.10
C HIS A 57 12.56 -3.40 -6.07
N VAL A 58 12.41 -2.70 -4.93
CA VAL A 58 11.40 -3.01 -3.91
C VAL A 58 10.63 -1.75 -3.58
N ALA A 59 9.30 -1.82 -3.56
CA ALA A 59 8.46 -0.75 -3.04
C ALA A 59 8.11 -1.10 -1.59
N CYS A 60 8.28 -0.15 -0.67
CA CYS A 60 7.96 -0.28 0.73
C CYS A 60 6.96 0.80 1.13
N ALA A 61 5.88 0.41 1.80
CA ALA A 61 5.07 1.38 2.54
C ALA A 61 5.68 1.59 3.92
N VAL A 62 5.81 2.85 4.31
CA VAL A 62 6.39 3.26 5.58
C VAL A 62 5.43 4.19 6.31
N SER A 63 5.04 3.82 7.52
CA SER A 63 4.24 4.66 8.41
C SER A 63 5.07 5.26 9.53
N ALA A 64 4.70 6.46 9.98
CA ALA A 64 5.28 7.10 11.15
C ALA A 64 4.41 6.85 12.39
N SER A 65 5.01 6.36 13.47
CA SER A 65 4.40 6.26 14.81
C SER A 65 3.02 5.58 14.86
N GLY A 66 2.82 4.54 14.05
CA GLY A 66 1.54 3.80 13.99
C GLY A 66 0.43 4.57 13.27
N SER A 67 0.76 5.62 12.53
CA SER A 67 -0.13 6.31 11.62
C SER A 67 -0.62 5.35 10.54
N GLU A 68 -1.93 5.36 10.28
CA GLU A 68 -2.46 4.67 9.10
C GLU A 68 -2.05 5.35 7.79
N ASN A 69 -1.50 6.56 7.84
CA ASN A 69 -1.04 7.31 6.67
C ASN A 69 0.44 7.04 6.41
N GLY A 70 0.74 6.16 5.46
CA GLY A 70 2.09 5.78 5.07
C GLY A 70 2.56 6.42 3.76
N SER A 71 3.87 6.66 3.64
CA SER A 71 4.57 7.00 2.39
C SER A 71 5.00 5.74 1.65
N ILE A 72 5.23 5.85 0.34
CA ILE A 72 5.81 4.77 -0.46
C ILE A 72 7.26 5.12 -0.79
N HIS A 73 8.17 4.18 -0.60
CA HIS A 73 9.59 4.29 -0.92
C HIS A 73 9.98 3.21 -1.93
N VAL A 74 10.58 3.60 -3.06
CA VAL A 74 11.11 2.65 -4.05
C VAL A 74 12.62 2.56 -3.88
N ILE A 75 13.10 1.37 -3.57
CA ILE A 75 14.50 1.08 -3.25
C ILE A 75 15.11 0.23 -4.36
N ASP A 76 16.28 0.62 -4.83
CA ASP A 76 17.13 -0.17 -5.72
C ASP A 76 17.70 -1.36 -4.95
N ALA A 77 17.38 -2.58 -5.40
CA ALA A 77 17.71 -3.79 -4.67
C ALA A 77 19.22 -4.04 -4.62
N ASP A 78 19.98 -3.65 -5.64
CA ASP A 78 21.43 -3.88 -5.72
C ASP A 78 22.18 -2.97 -4.75
N SER A 79 21.88 -1.67 -4.80
CA SER A 79 22.61 -0.64 -4.06
C SER A 79 22.00 -0.30 -2.70
N GLY A 80 20.71 -0.57 -2.48
CA GLY A 80 19.94 -0.04 -1.36
C GLY A 80 19.58 1.44 -1.50
N ALA A 81 19.85 2.06 -2.65
CA ALA A 81 19.56 3.47 -2.87
C ALA A 81 18.06 3.73 -2.97
N LEU A 82 17.59 4.81 -2.32
CA LEU A 82 16.24 5.33 -2.51
C LEU A 82 16.14 5.97 -3.89
N ARG A 83 15.28 5.42 -4.75
CA ARG A 83 15.00 5.94 -6.10
C ARG A 83 13.91 7.01 -6.07
N GLU A 84 12.88 6.74 -5.28
CA GLU A 84 11.66 7.54 -5.27
C GLU A 84 11.01 7.48 -3.90
N SER A 85 10.39 8.59 -3.50
CA SER A 85 9.54 8.65 -2.32
C SER A 85 8.26 9.40 -2.63
N ILE A 86 7.13 8.76 -2.39
CA ILE A 86 5.79 9.31 -2.57
C ILE A 86 5.27 9.71 -1.20
N PRO A 87 4.83 10.96 -1.02
CA PRO A 87 4.33 11.44 0.26
C PRO A 87 3.17 10.62 0.82
N PRO A 88 2.91 10.73 2.14
CA PRO A 88 1.87 9.98 2.81
C PRO A 88 0.48 10.22 2.22
N THR A 89 -0.03 9.22 1.50
CA THR A 89 -1.33 9.31 0.81
C THR A 89 -2.12 8.00 0.86
N THR A 90 -1.55 6.94 1.45
CA THR A 90 -2.13 5.61 1.45
C THR A 90 -2.53 5.21 2.86
N ARG A 91 -3.83 5.29 3.16
CA ARG A 91 -4.41 4.57 4.31
C ARG A 91 -4.82 3.17 3.85
N PHE A 92 -4.53 2.16 4.67
CA PHE A 92 -4.70 0.74 4.33
C PHE A 92 -3.89 0.38 3.08
N ALA A 93 -2.62 0.78 3.13
CA ALA A 93 -1.66 0.70 2.05
C ALA A 93 -1.76 -0.67 1.35
N PHE A 94 -2.21 -0.66 0.10
CA PHE A 94 -2.38 -1.82 -0.76
C PHE A 94 -1.74 -1.47 -2.08
N LEU A 95 -0.81 -2.30 -2.53
CA LEU A 95 -0.05 -2.09 -3.77
C LEU A 95 0.10 -3.40 -4.50
N SER A 96 -0.04 -3.34 -5.81
CA SER A 96 0.22 -4.47 -6.69
C SER A 96 1.15 -4.04 -7.82
N ARG A 97 2.21 -4.83 -8.04
CA ARG A 97 3.28 -4.56 -8.99
C ARG A 97 2.85 -4.97 -10.40
N LEU A 98 3.13 -4.13 -11.40
CA LEU A 98 2.94 -4.51 -12.81
C LEU A 98 4.13 -5.33 -13.33
N GLU A 99 3.89 -6.07 -14.41
CA GLU A 99 4.90 -6.93 -15.04
C GLU A 99 6.12 -6.19 -15.56
N ASP A 100 5.98 -4.91 -15.90
CA ASP A 100 7.07 -4.07 -16.39
C ASP A 100 8.16 -3.81 -15.34
N GLY A 101 7.95 -4.26 -14.09
CA GLY A 101 8.89 -4.19 -12.98
C GLY A 101 9.14 -2.79 -12.43
N ARG A 102 8.52 -1.77 -13.02
CA ARG A 102 8.76 -0.35 -12.72
C ARG A 102 7.50 0.38 -12.30
N SER A 103 6.34 -0.13 -12.70
CA SER A 103 5.04 0.46 -12.41
C SER A 103 4.30 -0.36 -11.35
N PHE A 104 3.39 0.30 -10.66
CA PHE A 104 2.51 -0.36 -9.70
C PHE A 104 1.18 0.36 -9.59
N VAL A 105 0.14 -0.38 -9.23
CA VAL A 105 -1.12 0.21 -8.77
C VAL A 105 -1.15 0.28 -7.27
N TYR A 106 -1.70 1.37 -6.73
CA TYR A 106 -1.80 1.57 -5.29
C TYR A 106 -3.07 2.32 -4.90
N HIS A 107 -3.51 2.11 -3.67
CA HIS A 107 -4.71 2.73 -3.12
C HIS A 107 -4.38 4.03 -2.36
N ARG A 108 -5.12 5.10 -2.66
CA ARG A 108 -4.90 6.44 -2.12
C ARG A 108 -6.23 7.13 -1.75
N TYR A 109 -6.19 7.97 -0.73
CA TYR A 109 -7.28 8.91 -0.42
C TYR A 109 -7.00 10.30 -1.00
N PRO A 110 -8.02 11.02 -1.51
CA PRO A 110 -7.92 12.44 -1.73
C PRO A 110 -7.84 13.13 -0.35
N GLU A 111 -6.65 13.67 -0.04
CA GLU A 111 -6.36 14.35 1.23
C GLU A 111 -6.48 13.45 2.48
N GLN A 112 -6.63 14.04 3.68
CA GLN A 112 -6.74 13.29 4.95
C GLN A 112 -8.15 12.70 5.19
N HIS A 113 -9.01 12.69 4.18
CA HIS A 113 -10.38 12.17 4.29
C HIS A 113 -10.42 10.64 4.32
N LEU A 114 -11.48 10.10 4.92
CA LEU A 114 -11.75 8.65 5.00
C LEU A 114 -12.73 8.15 3.93
N LEU A 115 -13.05 9.00 2.95
CA LEU A 115 -14.03 8.76 1.90
C LEU A 115 -13.42 9.03 0.53
N ASP A 116 -14.09 8.54 -0.53
CA ASP A 116 -13.74 8.78 -1.92
C ASP A 116 -12.33 8.33 -2.31
N SER A 117 -11.89 7.21 -1.74
CA SER A 117 -10.59 6.64 -2.09
C SER A 117 -10.56 6.13 -3.53
N ARG A 118 -9.33 6.02 -4.04
CA ARG A 118 -9.04 5.81 -5.45
C ARG A 118 -7.91 4.80 -5.59
N SER A 119 -7.96 4.01 -6.65
CA SER A 119 -6.80 3.27 -7.12
C SER A 119 -6.08 4.09 -8.19
N HIS A 120 -4.77 4.20 -8.02
CA HIS A 120 -3.84 4.93 -8.87
C HIS A 120 -2.88 3.97 -9.54
N HIS A 121 -2.39 4.32 -10.73
CA HIS A 121 -1.27 3.68 -11.41
C HIS A 121 -0.11 4.66 -11.40
N LEU A 122 0.98 4.24 -10.76
CA LEU A 122 2.24 4.95 -10.82
C LEU A 122 3.16 4.24 -11.80
N SER A 123 3.65 5.00 -12.78
CA SER A 123 4.70 4.54 -13.68
C SER A 123 6.10 4.75 -13.08
N ALA A 124 7.15 4.46 -13.83
CA ALA A 124 8.52 4.85 -13.45
C ALA A 124 8.72 6.38 -13.30
N ASP A 125 7.84 7.19 -13.89
CA ASP A 125 7.79 8.63 -13.72
C ASP A 125 6.63 9.00 -12.78
N PRO A 126 6.90 9.51 -11.56
CA PRO A 126 5.86 9.98 -10.64
C PRO A 126 4.95 11.08 -11.20
N ALA A 127 5.43 11.87 -12.17
CA ALA A 127 4.60 12.88 -12.82
C ALA A 127 3.46 12.28 -13.67
N GLN A 128 3.52 10.97 -13.94
CA GLN A 128 2.51 10.21 -14.68
C GLN A 128 1.56 9.43 -13.75
N ASP A 129 1.46 9.76 -12.46
CA ASP A 129 0.45 9.20 -11.55
C ASP A 129 -0.96 9.43 -12.12
N ALA A 130 -1.69 8.34 -12.38
CA ALA A 130 -3.01 8.38 -12.99
C ALA A 130 -4.05 7.61 -12.16
N VAL A 131 -5.25 8.18 -12.01
CA VAL A 131 -6.38 7.48 -11.38
C VAL A 131 -6.89 6.41 -12.35
N VAL A 132 -6.94 5.16 -11.88
CA VAL A 132 -7.43 4.00 -12.66
C VAL A 132 -8.87 3.65 -12.29
N LEU A 133 -9.20 3.67 -10.99
CA LEU A 133 -10.53 3.34 -10.50
C LEU A 133 -10.93 4.27 -9.36
N ALA A 134 -12.04 4.99 -9.57
CA ALA A 134 -12.61 5.92 -8.61
C ALA A 134 -14.11 6.11 -8.88
N ARG A 135 -14.83 6.61 -7.87
CA ARG A 135 -16.25 6.96 -8.01
C ARG A 135 -16.46 7.97 -9.14
N GLY A 136 -17.41 7.67 -10.03
CA GLY A 136 -17.77 8.52 -11.17
C GLY A 136 -16.79 8.48 -12.34
N LEU A 137 -15.72 7.67 -12.27
CA LEU A 137 -14.76 7.53 -13.36
C LEU A 137 -15.24 6.57 -14.47
N ASN A 138 -15.84 5.44 -14.07
CA ASN A 138 -16.40 4.46 -15.00
C ASN A 138 -17.92 4.34 -14.77
N PRO A 139 -18.78 4.65 -15.76
CA PRO A 139 -20.23 4.62 -15.59
C PRO A 139 -20.80 3.21 -15.37
N HIS A 140 -20.04 2.15 -15.65
CA HIS A 140 -20.44 0.77 -15.43
C HIS A 140 -20.08 0.24 -14.04
N ILE A 141 -19.36 1.01 -13.23
CA ILE A 141 -18.96 0.64 -11.88
C ILE A 141 -19.52 1.68 -10.92
N GLU A 142 -20.61 1.33 -10.25
CA GLU A 142 -21.20 2.20 -9.24
C GLU A 142 -20.42 2.08 -7.93
N LEU A 143 -19.83 3.18 -7.49
CA LEU A 143 -19.13 3.30 -6.21
C LEU A 143 -19.77 4.40 -5.38
N THR A 144 -19.87 4.17 -4.08
CA THR A 144 -20.26 5.14 -3.07
C THR A 144 -19.02 5.78 -2.43
N PRO A 145 -19.14 6.92 -1.73
CA PRO A 145 -18.00 7.51 -1.03
C PRO A 145 -17.35 6.60 0.03
N ARG A 146 -18.02 5.53 0.45
CA ARG A 146 -17.52 4.58 1.46
C ARG A 146 -16.80 3.37 0.86
N ASP A 147 -16.88 3.21 -0.46
CA ASP A 147 -16.25 2.11 -1.14
C ASP A 147 -14.75 2.36 -1.29
N ARG A 148 -13.98 1.30 -1.06
CA ARG A 148 -12.52 1.30 -1.19
C ARG A 148 -12.15 0.37 -2.34
N PRO A 149 -11.90 0.90 -3.54
CA PRO A 149 -11.50 0.10 -4.67
C PRO A 149 -10.01 -0.23 -4.59
N PHE A 150 -9.69 -1.51 -4.46
CA PHE A 150 -8.32 -2.04 -4.57
C PHE A 150 -8.13 -2.73 -5.91
N LEU A 151 -6.93 -2.60 -6.50
CA LEU A 151 -6.55 -3.31 -7.71
C LEU A 151 -5.49 -4.35 -7.41
N VAL A 152 -5.73 -5.58 -7.85
CA VAL A 152 -4.78 -6.69 -7.81
C VAL A 152 -4.35 -6.99 -9.23
N VAL A 153 -3.04 -7.02 -9.45
CA VAL A 153 -2.41 -7.45 -10.69
C VAL A 153 -1.95 -8.90 -10.48
N PRO A 154 -2.60 -9.88 -11.13
CA PRO A 154 -2.10 -11.26 -11.15
C PRO A 154 -0.74 -11.31 -11.86
N PRO A 155 0.17 -12.22 -11.45
CA PRO A 155 1.39 -12.48 -12.22
C PRO A 155 1.05 -12.99 -13.63
N HIS A 156 1.74 -12.49 -14.66
CA HIS A 156 1.61 -12.95 -16.05
C HIS A 156 0.19 -12.79 -16.65
N GLY A 157 -0.57 -11.81 -16.13
CA GLY A 157 -1.96 -11.58 -16.50
C GLY A 157 -2.14 -10.30 -17.32
N GLU A 158 -2.91 -10.38 -18.40
CA GLU A 158 -3.31 -9.21 -19.19
C GLU A 158 -4.43 -8.37 -18.54
N TRP A 159 -4.85 -8.73 -17.32
CA TRP A 159 -6.03 -8.20 -16.65
C TRP A 159 -5.70 -7.80 -15.21
N MET A 160 -6.40 -6.79 -14.69
CA MET A 160 -6.39 -6.44 -13.28
C MET A 160 -7.74 -6.82 -12.66
N LEU A 161 -7.71 -7.33 -11.42
CA LEU A 161 -8.93 -7.58 -10.65
C LEU A 161 -9.20 -6.39 -9.73
N ALA A 162 -10.40 -5.83 -9.84
CA ALA A 162 -10.91 -4.85 -8.88
C ALA A 162 -11.60 -5.57 -7.72
N ILE A 163 -11.17 -5.26 -6.49
CA ILE A 163 -11.79 -5.71 -5.25
C ILE A 163 -12.32 -4.48 -4.53
N VAL A 164 -13.64 -4.38 -4.37
CA VAL A 164 -14.28 -3.23 -3.73
C VAL A 164 -14.68 -3.60 -2.31
N TRP A 165 -14.12 -2.89 -1.33
CA TRP A 165 -14.48 -3.06 0.07
C TRP A 165 -15.43 -1.95 0.51
N THR A 166 -16.63 -2.34 0.93
CA THR A 166 -17.60 -1.40 1.48
C THR A 166 -17.53 -1.43 3.01
N SER A 167 -17.23 -0.29 3.62
CA SER A 167 -17.32 -0.17 5.09
C SER A 167 -18.78 -0.08 5.50
N ALA A 168 -19.33 -1.16 6.07
CA ALA A 168 -20.65 -1.12 6.70
C ALA A 168 -20.54 -0.37 8.04
N THR A 169 -21.17 0.80 8.16
CA THR A 169 -21.60 1.23 9.49
C THR A 169 -22.87 0.45 9.81
N CYS A 170 -22.86 -0.26 10.93
CA CYS A 170 -24.12 -0.66 11.56
C CYS A 170 -24.88 0.64 11.81
N THR A 171 -25.89 0.94 10.98
CA THR A 171 -26.88 1.95 11.36
C THR A 171 -27.44 1.42 12.67
N PRO A 172 -27.28 2.11 13.82
CA PRO A 172 -27.97 1.66 15.01
C PRO A 172 -29.44 1.65 14.61
N ALA A 173 -30.06 0.47 14.62
CA ALA A 173 -31.50 0.37 14.42
C ALA A 173 -32.11 1.41 15.36
N PRO A 174 -33.01 2.29 14.90
CA PRO A 174 -33.67 3.20 15.81
C PRO A 174 -34.31 2.33 16.88
N CYS A 175 -33.80 2.40 18.11
CA CYS A 175 -34.41 1.80 19.27
C CYS A 175 -35.72 2.54 19.50
N THR A 176 -36.73 2.23 18.70
CA THR A 176 -38.11 2.57 18.98
C THR A 176 -38.52 1.68 20.14
N ARG A 177 -38.24 2.13 21.37
CA ARG A 177 -39.03 1.71 22.52
C ARG A 177 -40.49 1.97 22.14
N PRO A 178 -41.38 0.97 22.18
CA PRO A 178 -42.80 1.24 22.05
C PRO A 178 -43.18 2.24 23.15
N ARG A 179 -43.60 3.45 22.76
CA ARG A 179 -44.31 4.34 23.67
C ARG A 179 -45.68 3.71 23.91
N GLY A 180 -45.77 3.06 25.06
CA GLY A 180 -46.92 2.73 25.92
C GLY A 180 -48.34 2.65 25.39
N THR A 181 -49.15 1.86 26.08
CA THR A 181 -50.46 2.35 26.54
C THR A 181 -50.65 1.93 27.99
N GLY A 182 -50.69 2.92 28.87
CA GLY A 182 -51.25 2.72 30.20
C GLY A 182 -52.74 2.38 30.08
N ARG A 183 -53.17 1.44 30.90
CA ARG A 183 -54.49 1.36 31.51
C ARG A 183 -54.37 0.55 32.79
#